data_AF-A0A8J8Q5D7-F1
#
_entry.id   AF-A0A8J8Q5D7-F1
#
_cell.length_a   1.000
_cell.length_b   1.000
_cell.length_c   1.000
_cell.angle_alpha   90.00
_cell.angle_beta   90.00
_cell.angle_gamma   90.00
#
_symmetry.space_group_name_H-M   'P 1'
#
loop_
_entity.id
_entity.type
_entity.pdbx_description
1 polymer ?
#
loop_
_entity_poly.entity_id
_entity_poly.type
_entity_poly.pdbx_seq_one_letter_code
_entity_poly.pdbx_strand_id
1 'polypeptide(L)' 'MASELLAESLSLLLYTIVAAVLTAGGLAAEYASVQHLGSGEAAVALWLAVLGGVMLYAGVYGIGYQKVFASVRSS' A
#
# COMPACT_ATOMS: atom_id res chain seq x y z
N MET A 1 -15.67 23.20 -13.89
CA MET A 1 -16.50 21.98 -14.06
C MET A 1 -15.76 20.81 -14.73
N ALA A 2 -15.66 20.70 -16.06
CA ALA A 2 -15.03 19.51 -16.69
C ALA A 2 -13.53 19.37 -16.38
N SER A 3 -12.80 20.49 -16.29
CA SER A 3 -11.36 20.48 -15.96
C SER A 3 -11.06 20.15 -14.49
N GLU A 4 -11.95 20.49 -13.56
CA GLU A 4 -11.79 20.15 -12.13
C GLU A 4 -11.98 18.65 -11.91
N LEU A 5 -13.04 18.08 -12.49
CA LEU A 5 -13.30 16.64 -12.45
C LEU A 5 -12.11 15.83 -13.00
N LEU A 6 -11.50 16.30 -14.10
CA LEU A 6 -10.34 15.62 -14.71
C LEU A 6 -9.11 15.65 -13.79
N ALA A 7 -8.84 16.79 -13.15
CA ALA A 7 -7.73 16.94 -12.21
C ALA A 7 -7.92 16.10 -10.93
N GLU A 8 -9.15 16.04 -10.42
CA GLU A 8 -9.52 15.25 -9.26
C GLU A 8 -9.44 13.74 -9.54
N SER A 9 -9.95 13.31 -10.70
CA SER A 9 -9.85 11.93 -11.17
C SER A 9 -8.40 11.46 -11.31
N LEU A 10 -7.54 12.31 -11.88
CA LEU A 10 -6.12 12.01 -12.02
C LEU A 10 -5.44 11.87 -10.66
N SER A 11 -5.75 12.75 -9.72
CA SER A 11 -5.23 12.68 -8.35
C SER A 11 -5.68 11.41 -7.64
N LEU A 12 -6.95 11.04 -7.78
CA LEU A 12 -7.51 9.82 -7.19
C LEU A 12 -6.88 8.56 -7.80
N LEU A 13 -6.63 8.56 -9.11
CA LEU A 13 -5.94 7.49 -9.81
C LEU A 13 -4.49 7.33 -9.32
N LEU A 14 -3.77 8.44 -9.13
CA LEU A 14 -2.41 8.41 -8.55
C LEU A 14 -2.42 7.83 -7.14
N TYR A 15 -3.33 8.26 -6.26
CA TYR A 15 -3.44 7.68 -4.92
C TYR A 15 -3.77 6.19 -4.96
N THR A 16 -4.64 5.77 -5.87
CA THR A 16 -4.99 4.35 -6.05
C THR A 16 -3.78 3.53 -6.48
N ILE A 17 -2.96 4.04 -7.40
CA ILE A 17 -1.73 3.38 -7.84
C ILE A 17 -0.74 3.26 -6.67
N VAL A 18 -0.53 4.34 -5.91
CA VAL A 18 0.38 4.30 -4.75
C VAL A 18 -0.11 3.29 -3.70
N ALA A 19 -1.42 3.26 -3.41
CA ALA A 19 -2.00 2.28 -2.51
C ALA A 19 -1.79 0.84 -3.01
N ALA A 20 -1.98 0.59 -4.30
CA ALA A 20 -1.78 -0.72 -4.92
C ALA A 20 -0.30 -1.15 -4.84
N VAL A 21 0.64 -0.24 -5.15
CA VAL A 21 2.08 -0.52 -5.07
C VAL A 21 2.52 -0.81 -3.65
N LEU A 22 2.08 -0.01 -2.67
CA LEU A 22 2.37 -0.26 -1.27
C LEU A 22 1.81 -1.60 -0.80
N THR A 23 0.58 -1.94 -1.22
CA THR A 23 -0.05 -3.20 -0.84
C THR A 23 0.67 -4.40 -1.44
N ALA A 24 0.96 -4.35 -2.76
CA ALA A 24 1.67 -5.42 -3.46
C ALA A 24 3.12 -5.58 -2.95
N GLY A 25 3.81 -4.45 -2.71
CA GLY A 25 5.16 -4.46 -2.15
C GLY A 25 5.18 -4.98 -0.72
N GLY A 26 4.18 -4.65 0.09
CA GLY A 26 4.02 -5.19 1.44
C GLY A 26 3.81 -6.70 1.44
N LEU A 27 2.93 -7.21 0.56
CA LEU A 27 2.75 -8.66 0.34
C LEU A 27 4.04 -9.36 -0.10
N ALA A 28 4.79 -8.75 -1.02
CA ALA A 28 6.07 -9.29 -1.47
C ALA A 28 7.12 -9.33 -0.35
N ALA A 29 7.16 -8.31 0.51
CA ALA A 29 8.05 -8.26 1.67
C ALA A 29 7.68 -9.32 2.72
N GLU A 30 6.39 -9.54 2.99
CA GLU A 30 5.93 -10.62 3.86
C GLU A 30 6.29 -12.00 3.30
N TYR A 31 6.11 -12.21 1.98
CA TYR A 31 6.51 -13.45 1.34
C TYR A 31 8.01 -13.71 1.47
N ALA A 32 8.84 -12.70 1.19
CA ALA A 32 10.29 -12.78 1.35
C ALA A 32 10.69 -13.04 2.81
N SER A 33 10.04 -12.36 3.77
CA SER A 33 10.25 -12.59 5.20
C SER A 33 10.09 -14.07 5.57
N VAL A 34 9.00 -14.70 5.12
CA VAL A 34 8.75 -16.13 5.39
C VAL A 34 9.85 -17.01 4.78
N GLN A 35 10.35 -16.67 3.59
CA GLN A 35 11.46 -17.42 2.98
C GLN A 35 12.76 -17.30 3.79
N HIS A 36 13.11 -16.10 4.25
CA HIS A 36 14.31 -15.87 5.07
C HIS A 36 14.19 -16.47 6.49
N LEU A 37 12.98 -16.55 7.05
CA LEU A 37 12.72 -17.29 8.29
C LEU A 37 13.04 -18.78 8.12
N GLY A 38 12.67 -19.36 6.97
CA GLY A 38 12.97 -20.75 6.62
C GLY A 38 14.45 -21.03 6.34
N SER A 39 15.23 -20.01 5.92
CA SER A 39 16.68 -20.14 5.67
C SER A 39 17.54 -19.95 6.92
N GLY A 40 16.95 -19.58 8.06
CA GLY A 40 17.67 -19.31 9.32
C GLY A 40 18.14 -17.85 9.47
N GLU A 41 17.80 -16.97 8.52
CA GLU A 41 18.15 -15.54 8.54
C GLU A 41 17.10 -14.72 9.32
N ALA A 42 16.94 -15.02 10.60
CA ALA A 42 15.87 -14.47 11.43
C ALA A 42 15.85 -12.92 11.47
N ALA A 43 17.02 -12.27 11.46
CA ALA A 43 17.09 -10.81 11.48
C ALA A 43 16.56 -10.16 10.20
N VAL A 44 16.89 -10.73 9.02
CA VAL A 44 16.41 -10.25 7.72
C VAL A 44 14.91 -10.48 7.60
N ALA A 45 14.44 -11.65 8.02
CA ALA A 45 13.03 -11.96 8.01
C ALA A 45 12.21 -11.01 8.91
N LEU A 46 12.69 -10.74 10.13
CA LEU A 46 12.00 -9.83 11.04
C LEU A 46 11.94 -8.41 10.47
N TRP A 47 13.04 -7.94 9.84
CA TRP A 47 13.07 -6.65 9.17
C TRP A 47 12.07 -6.56 8.01
N LEU A 48 12.02 -7.60 7.17
CA LEU A 48 11.09 -7.68 6.05
C LEU A 48 9.64 -7.77 6.50
N ALA A 49 9.33 -8.49 7.59
CA ALA A 49 7.98 -8.54 8.17
C ALA A 49 7.54 -7.16 8.71
N VAL A 50 8.43 -6.44 9.40
CA VAL A 50 8.09 -5.09 9.88
C VAL A 50 7.84 -4.15 8.69
N LEU A 51 8.69 -4.22 7.66
CA LEU A 51 8.57 -3.39 6.48
C LEU A 51 7.31 -3.74 5.67
N GLY A 52 6.99 -5.03 5.53
CA GLY A 52 5.77 -5.55 4.91
C GLY A 52 4.52 -5.05 5.63
N GLY A 53 4.47 -5.22 6.95
CA GLY A 53 3.39 -4.70 7.78
C GLY A 53 3.17 -3.19 7.66
N VAL A 54 4.25 -2.39 7.64
CA VAL A 54 4.15 -0.93 7.44
C VAL A 54 3.61 -0.58 6.06
N MET A 55 4.10 -1.25 5.01
CA MET A 55 3.64 -1.02 3.64
C MET A 55 2.17 -1.40 3.46
N LEU A 56 1.72 -2.52 4.04
CA LEU A 56 0.32 -2.94 4.03
C LEU A 56 -0.57 -1.97 4.79
N TYR A 57 -0.15 -1.51 5.97
CA TYR A 57 -0.89 -0.51 6.74
C TYR A 57 -1.01 0.82 5.96
N ALA A 58 0.10 1.30 5.39
CA ALA A 58 0.12 2.53 4.62
C ALA A 58 -0.74 2.42 3.33
N GLY A 59 -0.64 1.31 2.60
CA GLY A 59 -1.39 1.07 1.38
C GLY A 59 -2.89 0.92 1.63
N VAL A 60 -3.29 0.06 2.57
CA VAL A 60 -4.70 -0.26 2.83
C VAL A 60 -5.37 0.81 3.67
N TYR A 61 -4.82 1.15 4.84
CA TYR A 61 -5.47 2.07 5.78
C TYR A 61 -5.17 3.53 5.44
N GLY A 62 -3.90 3.85 5.21
CA GLY A 62 -3.44 5.23 5.02
C GLY A 62 -3.88 5.87 3.70
N ILE A 63 -3.91 5.11 2.60
CA ILE A 63 -4.28 5.64 1.28
C ILE A 63 -5.59 5.03 0.77
N GLY A 64 -5.74 3.71 0.80
CA GLY A 64 -6.94 3.03 0.31
C GLY A 64 -8.21 3.47 1.05
N TYR A 65 -8.20 3.43 2.38
CA TYR A 65 -9.38 3.76 3.18
C TYR A 65 -9.55 5.27 3.37
N GLN A 66 -8.50 5.96 3.82
CA GLN A 66 -8.57 7.37 4.20
C GLN A 66 -8.66 8.33 3.01
N LYS A 67 -8.05 8.00 1.85
CA LYS A 67 -8.05 8.88 0.69
C LYS A 67 -8.98 8.39 -0.40
N VAL A 68 -8.85 7.14 -0.84
CA VAL A 68 -9.64 6.64 -1.98
C VAL A 68 -11.09 6.39 -1.58
N PHE A 69 -11.33 5.59 -0.54
CA PHE A 69 -12.69 5.24 -0.11
C PHE A 69 -13.45 6.44 0.45
N ALA A 70 -12.79 7.31 1.22
CA ALA A 70 -13.40 8.55 1.72
C ALA A 70 -13.78 9.50 0.58
N SER A 71 -12.93 9.66 -0.44
CA SER A 71 -13.22 10.54 -1.59
C SER A 71 -14.38 10.00 -2.43
N VAL A 72 -14.45 8.68 -2.66
CA VAL A 72 -15.58 8.04 -3.36
C VAL A 72 -16.89 8.17 -2.57
N ARG A 73 -16.82 8.14 -1.23
CA ARG A 73 -17.98 8.32 -0.34
C ARG A 73 -18.50 9.75 -0.31
N SER A 74 -17.65 10.75 -0.57
CA SER A 74 -18.01 12.18 -0.52
C SER A 74 -18.41 12.78 -1.87
N SER A 75 -18.11 12.10 -2.98
CA SER A 75 -18.58 12.46 -4.34
C SER A 75 -20.00 11.96 -4.59
#